data_AF-A0A1V1FYJ0-F1
#
_entry.id   AF-A0A1V1FYJ0-F1
#
_cell.length_a   1.000
_cell.length_b   1.000
_cell.length_c   1.000
_cell.angle_alpha   90.00
_cell.angle_beta   90.00
_cell.angle_gamma   90.00
#
_symmetry.space_group_name_H-M   'P 1'
#
loop_
_entity.id
_entity.type
_entity.pdbx_description
1 polymer ?
#
loop_
_entity_poly.entity_id
_entity_poly.type
_entity_poly.pdbx_seq_one_letter_code
_entity_poly.pdbx_strand_id
1 'polypeptide(L)'
;RDAEKCDICTDEYMGAQHPANPNLLSPASFFSSWQIICSRLEEYNSHQTLCNGMPEGPLHRNPGNHDKSRTPRLPSSADVESCLSLTEYESGSMDKSANFSFRNTLEGFASPLTGIADASQSSMHNALHIYMNGTMSQVQASANDPIFLLHHAFVDSIFEQWLRRHRPLLEVYPEANAPIGHNRE
;
A
#
# COMPACT_ATOMS: atom_id res chain seq x y z
N ARG A 1 3.73 -14.17 6.11
CA ARG A 1 4.15 -13.06 7.03
C ARG A 1 5.61 -13.33 7.38
N ASP A 2 6.39 -12.31 7.74
CA ASP A 2 7.83 -12.44 8.06
C ASP A 2 8.74 -12.84 6.89
N ALA A 3 8.26 -12.64 5.65
CA ALA A 3 9.06 -12.86 4.46
C ALA A 3 10.11 -11.74 4.30
N GLU A 4 11.32 -12.11 3.90
CA GLU A 4 12.39 -11.15 3.58
C GLU A 4 12.34 -10.70 2.10
N LYS A 5 11.63 -11.46 1.27
CA LYS A 5 11.50 -11.25 -0.17
C LYS A 5 10.07 -11.41 -0.66
N CYS A 6 9.80 -11.03 -1.91
CA CYS A 6 8.52 -11.32 -2.56
C CYS A 6 8.42 -12.81 -2.94
N ASP A 7 7.86 -13.63 -2.05
CA ASP A 7 7.74 -15.09 -2.27
C ASP A 7 6.79 -15.46 -3.43
N ILE A 8 5.85 -14.58 -3.77
CA ILE A 8 4.88 -14.78 -4.87
C ILE A 8 5.36 -14.18 -6.21
N CYS A 9 6.53 -13.54 -6.24
CA CYS A 9 7.13 -12.99 -7.46
C CYS A 9 7.87 -14.10 -8.23
N THR A 10 7.12 -15.08 -8.72
CA THR A 10 7.60 -16.18 -9.55
C THR A 10 6.73 -16.30 -10.80
N ASP A 11 7.22 -16.94 -11.86
CA ASP A 11 6.46 -17.09 -13.11
C ASP A 11 5.24 -18.03 -12.98
N GLU A 12 5.17 -18.81 -11.90
CA GLU A 12 3.98 -19.59 -11.53
C GLU A 12 2.85 -18.71 -10.96
N TYR A 13 3.21 -17.61 -10.29
CA TYR A 13 2.28 -16.71 -9.63
C TYR A 13 2.30 -15.32 -10.29
N MET A 14 2.90 -14.32 -9.63
CA MET A 14 2.77 -12.91 -10.01
C MET A 14 3.83 -12.41 -10.99
N GLY A 15 4.65 -13.32 -11.52
CA GLY A 15 5.75 -13.05 -12.43
C GLY A 15 7.08 -12.84 -11.71
N ALA A 16 8.10 -13.54 -12.19
CA ALA A 16 9.47 -13.40 -11.72
C ALA A 16 10.11 -12.11 -12.26
N GLN A 17 11.28 -11.76 -11.74
CA GLN A 17 12.08 -10.66 -12.26
C GLN A 17 12.71 -11.02 -13.62
N HIS A 18 12.75 -10.06 -14.54
CA HIS A 18 13.38 -10.26 -15.84
C HIS A 18 14.91 -10.42 -15.71
N PRO A 19 15.54 -11.42 -16.35
CA PRO A 19 16.95 -11.73 -16.13
C PRO A 19 17.93 -10.64 -16.60
N ALA A 20 17.57 -9.86 -17.63
CA ALA A 20 18.40 -8.77 -18.17
C ALA A 20 18.01 -7.35 -17.71
N ASN A 21 16.83 -7.17 -17.11
CA ASN A 21 16.36 -5.86 -16.66
C ASN A 21 15.58 -6.01 -15.35
N PRO A 22 16.19 -5.75 -14.19
CA PRO A 22 15.57 -6.04 -12.90
C PRO A 22 14.29 -5.22 -12.61
N ASN A 23 13.98 -4.21 -13.42
CA ASN A 23 12.77 -3.40 -13.27
C ASN A 23 11.57 -3.94 -14.07
N LEU A 24 11.73 -5.03 -14.82
CA LEU A 24 10.67 -5.65 -15.62
C LEU A 24 10.37 -7.06 -15.13
N LEU A 25 9.21 -7.57 -15.54
CA LEU A 25 8.82 -8.96 -15.28
C LEU A 25 9.43 -9.89 -16.33
N SER A 26 9.72 -11.13 -15.90
CA SER A 26 10.15 -12.22 -16.75
C SER A 26 9.18 -12.41 -17.93
N PRO A 27 9.67 -12.60 -19.17
CA PRO A 27 8.81 -12.81 -20.34
C PRO A 27 7.98 -14.09 -20.27
N ALA A 28 8.30 -15.02 -19.36
CA ALA A 28 7.53 -16.22 -19.13
C ALA A 28 6.24 -15.95 -18.30
N SER A 29 6.15 -14.81 -17.62
CA SER A 29 4.94 -14.40 -16.91
C SER A 29 3.93 -13.78 -17.87
N PHE A 30 2.65 -14.17 -17.73
CA PHE A 30 1.53 -13.52 -18.42
C PHE A 30 1.51 -11.99 -18.20
N PHE A 31 1.83 -11.54 -16.99
CA PHE A 31 1.81 -10.12 -16.61
C PHE A 31 2.91 -9.28 -17.28
N SER A 32 3.93 -9.90 -17.88
CA SER A 32 4.96 -9.17 -18.62
C SER A 32 4.42 -8.49 -19.89
N SER A 33 3.29 -8.96 -20.40
CA SER A 33 2.60 -8.37 -21.57
C SER A 33 1.69 -7.20 -21.22
N TRP A 34 1.38 -6.99 -19.93
CA TRP A 34 0.46 -5.94 -19.50
C TRP A 34 1.03 -4.57 -19.80
N GLN A 35 0.13 -3.66 -20.20
CA GLN A 35 0.43 -2.26 -20.35
C GLN A 35 -0.27 -1.49 -19.23
N ILE A 36 0.48 -0.64 -18.54
CA ILE A 36 -0.05 0.21 -17.49
C ILE A 36 -0.79 1.40 -18.10
N ILE A 37 -1.70 1.98 -17.32
CA ILE A 37 -2.44 3.20 -17.63
C ILE A 37 -2.37 4.15 -16.42
N CYS A 38 -2.66 5.43 -16.64
CA CYS A 38 -2.85 6.41 -15.57
C CYS A 38 -1.62 6.66 -14.66
N SER A 39 -0.41 6.51 -15.20
CA SER A 39 0.86 6.65 -14.48
C SER A 39 1.49 8.05 -14.58
N ARG A 40 1.16 8.82 -15.62
CA ARG A 40 1.81 10.11 -15.95
C ARG A 40 1.18 11.31 -15.23
N LEU A 41 1.15 11.27 -13.90
CA LEU A 41 0.52 12.30 -13.06
C LEU A 41 0.99 13.73 -13.36
N GLU A 42 2.29 13.94 -13.55
CA GLU A 42 2.86 15.27 -13.85
C GLU A 42 2.36 15.82 -15.19
N GLU A 43 2.25 14.97 -16.21
CA GLU A 43 1.70 15.33 -17.53
C GLU A 43 0.22 15.70 -17.41
N TYR A 44 -0.57 14.86 -16.74
CA TYR A 44 -1.99 15.11 -16.53
C TYR A 44 -2.26 16.42 -15.79
N ASN A 45 -1.49 16.69 -14.73
CA ASN A 45 -1.64 17.91 -13.93
C ASN A 45 -1.22 19.15 -14.71
N SER A 46 -0.09 19.10 -15.43
CA SER A 46 0.40 20.23 -16.24
C SER A 46 -0.53 20.57 -17.40
N HIS A 47 -1.13 19.56 -18.04
CA HIS A 47 -2.08 19.74 -19.13
C HIS A 47 -3.54 19.89 -18.67
N GLN A 48 -3.81 19.71 -17.37
CA GLN A 48 -5.16 19.70 -16.80
C GLN A 48 -6.10 18.69 -17.48
N THR A 49 -5.55 17.52 -17.83
CA THR A 49 -6.28 16.42 -18.50
C THR A 49 -6.42 15.22 -17.57
N LEU A 50 -7.49 14.45 -17.77
CA LEU A 50 -7.64 13.16 -17.09
C LEU A 50 -6.92 12.04 -17.87
N CYS A 51 -6.58 10.97 -17.15
CA CYS A 51 -6.14 9.74 -17.79
C CYS A 51 -7.19 9.25 -18.79
N ASN A 52 -6.77 8.93 -20.00
CA ASN A 52 -7.63 8.47 -21.08
C ASN A 52 -7.65 6.93 -21.23
N GLY A 53 -6.96 6.20 -20.35
CA GLY A 53 -6.86 4.74 -20.38
C GLY A 53 -6.01 4.17 -21.53
N MET A 54 -5.25 5.02 -22.22
CA MET A 54 -4.34 4.55 -23.27
C MET A 54 -3.09 3.91 -22.64
N PRO A 55 -2.53 2.84 -23.25
CA PRO A 55 -1.29 2.21 -22.81
C PRO A 55 -0.11 3.19 -22.64
N GLU A 56 0.56 3.14 -21.49
CA GLU A 56 1.67 4.03 -21.17
C GLU A 56 3.03 3.35 -21.04
N GLY A 57 3.08 2.02 -21.17
CA GLY A 57 4.28 1.21 -21.09
C GLY A 57 4.08 -0.07 -20.29
N PRO A 58 5.13 -0.88 -20.11
CA PRO A 58 5.06 -2.12 -19.35
C PRO A 58 4.91 -1.88 -17.84
N LEU A 59 4.49 -2.92 -17.14
CA LEU A 59 4.55 -2.97 -15.67
C LEU A 59 6.01 -2.93 -15.19
N HIS A 60 6.31 -2.05 -14.23
CA HIS A 60 7.62 -1.94 -13.61
C HIS A 60 7.59 -2.50 -12.18
N ARG A 61 8.56 -3.34 -11.83
CA ARG A 61 8.64 -3.97 -10.50
C ARG A 61 10.06 -4.39 -10.16
N ASN A 62 10.57 -4.00 -9.00
CA ASN A 62 11.91 -4.37 -8.53
C ASN A 62 11.96 -4.56 -6.99
N PRO A 63 11.30 -5.61 -6.48
CA PRO A 63 11.05 -5.76 -5.04
C PRO A 63 12.34 -5.86 -4.23
N GLY A 64 12.44 -5.09 -3.14
CA GLY A 64 13.60 -5.08 -2.25
C GLY A 64 14.73 -4.10 -2.64
N ASN A 65 14.61 -3.43 -3.79
CA ASN A 65 15.50 -2.35 -4.21
C ASN A 65 14.91 -0.94 -3.94
N HIS A 66 14.03 -0.84 -2.95
CA HIS A 66 13.36 0.38 -2.53
C HIS A 66 14.23 1.26 -1.61
N ASP A 67 13.74 2.46 -1.29
CA ASP A 67 14.35 3.32 -0.27
C ASP A 67 14.21 2.70 1.13
N LYS A 68 15.29 2.08 1.61
CA LYS A 68 15.36 1.45 2.94
C LYS A 68 15.37 2.46 4.09
N SER A 69 15.66 3.74 3.81
CA SER A 69 15.54 4.78 4.83
C SER A 69 14.07 5.07 5.14
N ARG A 70 13.19 4.95 4.12
CA ARG A 70 11.75 5.12 4.25
C ARG A 70 11.04 3.87 4.79
N THR A 71 11.43 2.70 4.29
CA THR A 71 10.86 1.42 4.69
C THR A 71 11.99 0.43 4.95
N PRO A 72 12.42 0.25 6.21
CA PRO A 72 13.59 -0.58 6.51
C PRO A 72 13.35 -2.07 6.26
N ARG A 73 12.12 -2.54 6.39
CA ARG A 73 11.73 -3.95 6.24
C ARG A 73 10.26 -4.12 5.90
N LEU A 74 9.90 -5.30 5.40
CA LEU A 74 8.50 -5.70 5.29
C LEU A 74 7.85 -5.86 6.68
N PRO A 75 6.52 -5.69 6.77
CA PRO A 75 5.79 -5.92 8.02
C PRO A 75 5.92 -7.35 8.51
N SER A 76 6.15 -7.49 9.81
CA SER A 76 6.20 -8.76 10.52
C SER A 76 4.82 -9.14 11.07
N SER A 77 4.66 -10.39 11.47
CA SER A 77 3.48 -10.84 12.21
C SER A 77 3.28 -10.05 13.50
N ALA A 78 4.35 -9.64 14.17
CA ALA A 78 4.29 -8.82 15.38
C ALA A 78 3.81 -7.39 15.13
N ASP A 79 4.13 -6.82 13.96
CA ASP A 79 3.61 -5.51 13.57
C ASP A 79 2.09 -5.57 13.34
N VAL A 80 1.60 -6.66 12.73
CA VAL A 80 0.16 -6.89 12.54
C VAL A 80 -0.56 -7.03 13.88
N GLU A 81 -0.04 -7.83 14.82
CA GLU A 81 -0.68 -7.98 16.13
C GLU A 81 -0.66 -6.68 16.95
N SER A 82 0.43 -5.91 16.89
CA SER A 82 0.50 -4.60 17.55
C SER A 82 -0.51 -3.63 16.96
N CYS A 83 -0.65 -3.59 15.63
CA CYS A 83 -1.68 -2.80 14.95
C CYS A 83 -3.10 -3.20 15.39
N LEU A 84 -3.41 -4.50 15.42
CA LEU A 84 -4.71 -5.02 15.86
C LEU A 84 -5.03 -4.75 17.35
N SER A 85 -4.04 -4.36 18.16
CA SER A 85 -4.23 -4.02 19.58
C SER A 85 -4.82 -2.61 19.79
N LEU A 86 -4.73 -1.72 18.79
CA LEU A 86 -5.29 -0.38 18.86
C LEU A 86 -6.83 -0.45 18.88
N THR A 87 -7.46 0.22 19.84
CA THR A 87 -8.92 0.22 20.02
C THR A 87 -9.62 1.36 19.28
N GLU A 88 -8.91 2.47 19.07
CA GLU A 88 -9.46 3.64 18.37
C GLU A 88 -9.33 3.43 16.86
N TYR A 89 -10.46 3.44 16.14
CA TYR A 89 -10.46 3.39 14.67
C TYR A 89 -9.66 4.56 14.09
N GLU A 90 -9.95 5.75 14.59
CA GLU A 90 -9.38 7.01 14.17
C GLU A 90 -9.16 7.92 15.38
N SER A 91 -8.25 8.90 15.25
CA SER A 91 -7.97 9.87 16.31
C SER A 91 -7.54 11.24 15.78
N GLY A 92 -7.59 12.24 16.66
CA GLY A 92 -6.89 13.51 16.46
C GLY A 92 -7.24 14.22 15.15
N SER A 93 -6.22 14.43 14.32
CA SER A 93 -6.30 15.14 13.04
C SER A 93 -7.08 14.39 11.95
N MET A 94 -7.35 13.09 12.14
CA MET A 94 -8.05 12.23 11.17
C MET A 94 -7.36 12.18 9.79
N ASP A 95 -6.04 12.39 9.78
CA ASP A 95 -5.21 12.37 8.59
C ASP A 95 -3.96 11.49 8.81
N LYS A 96 -2.97 11.61 7.91
CA LYS A 96 -1.70 10.88 8.00
C LYS A 96 -0.87 11.20 9.25
N SER A 97 -1.18 12.25 10.00
CA SER A 97 -0.50 12.64 11.25
C SER A 97 -1.20 12.14 12.52
N ALA A 98 -2.33 11.41 12.38
CA ALA A 98 -3.07 10.88 13.53
C ALA A 98 -2.25 9.85 14.33
N ASN A 99 -2.18 10.05 15.64
CA ASN A 99 -1.46 9.17 16.58
C ASN A 99 -2.43 8.22 17.28
N PHE A 100 -2.01 6.99 17.53
CA PHE A 100 -2.82 5.95 18.19
C PHE A 100 -4.12 5.64 17.41
N SER A 101 -4.11 5.82 16.10
CA SER A 101 -5.22 5.54 15.17
C SER A 101 -4.97 4.20 14.49
N PHE A 102 -5.89 3.23 14.67
CA PHE A 102 -5.81 1.93 14.00
C PHE A 102 -5.72 2.11 12.48
N ARG A 103 -6.57 2.96 11.91
CA ARG A 103 -6.59 3.27 10.47
C ARG A 103 -5.23 3.80 10.01
N ASN A 104 -4.64 4.76 10.73
CA ASN A 104 -3.34 5.34 10.37
C ASN A 104 -2.16 4.37 10.53
N THR A 105 -2.22 3.51 11.53
CA THR A 105 -1.21 2.48 11.76
C THR A 105 -1.30 1.38 10.70
N LEU A 106 -2.50 0.91 10.35
CA LEU A 106 -2.69 -0.09 9.30
C LEU A 106 -2.30 0.45 7.91
N GLU A 107 -2.70 1.68 7.60
CA GLU A 107 -2.34 2.37 6.37
C GLU A 107 -0.81 2.56 6.25
N GLY A 108 -0.15 2.76 7.40
CA GLY A 108 1.30 2.69 7.50
C GLY A 108 2.00 4.05 7.59
N PHE A 109 1.29 5.10 8.02
CA PHE A 109 1.89 6.39 8.37
C PHE A 109 2.28 6.47 9.85
N ALA A 110 1.67 5.65 10.69
CA ALA A 110 2.06 5.48 12.09
C ALA A 110 2.81 4.17 12.32
N SER A 111 3.74 4.21 13.27
CA SER A 111 4.50 3.03 13.69
C SER A 111 3.56 2.03 14.38
N PRO A 112 3.57 0.74 13.97
CA PRO A 112 2.80 -0.29 14.66
C PRO A 112 3.31 -0.54 16.08
N LEU A 113 4.55 -0.19 16.40
CA LEU A 113 5.12 -0.37 17.73
C LEU A 113 4.69 0.72 18.72
N THR A 114 4.61 1.97 18.27
CA THR A 114 4.37 3.12 19.16
C THR A 114 3.00 3.77 18.95
N GLY A 115 2.33 3.48 17.84
CA GLY A 115 1.13 4.20 17.40
C GLY A 115 1.41 5.63 16.92
N ILE A 116 2.66 6.09 16.91
CA ILE A 116 2.98 7.48 16.57
C ILE A 116 3.23 7.63 15.07
N ALA A 117 2.61 8.64 14.46
CA ALA A 117 2.82 9.05 13.09
C ALA A 117 4.26 9.56 12.89
N ASP A 118 4.92 9.05 11.85
CA ASP A 118 6.27 9.46 11.48
C ASP A 118 6.29 9.77 9.99
N ALA A 119 6.34 11.07 9.67
CA ALA A 119 6.34 11.53 8.29
C ALA A 119 7.57 11.09 7.50
N SER A 120 8.64 10.59 8.15
CA SER A 120 9.86 10.09 7.53
C SER A 120 9.85 8.58 7.27
N GLN A 121 8.95 7.83 7.90
CA GLN A 121 8.87 6.37 7.80
C GLN A 121 7.58 5.89 7.15
N SER A 122 7.58 4.65 6.68
CA SER A 122 6.38 3.96 6.21
C SER A 122 6.41 2.49 6.60
N SER A 123 5.32 2.04 7.20
CA SER A 123 5.12 0.71 7.75
C SER A 123 3.93 0.02 7.07
N MET A 124 3.56 -1.19 7.51
CA MET A 124 2.30 -1.86 7.16
C MET A 124 1.94 -1.82 5.66
N HIS A 125 0.79 -1.26 5.29
CA HIS A 125 0.34 -1.15 3.90
C HIS A 125 1.34 -0.36 3.03
N ASN A 126 1.70 0.86 3.45
CA ASN A 126 2.64 1.70 2.71
C ASN A 126 4.02 1.04 2.50
N ALA A 127 4.49 0.27 3.49
CA ALA A 127 5.74 -0.45 3.38
C ALA A 127 5.76 -1.45 2.23
N LEU A 128 4.67 -2.19 1.98
CA LEU A 128 4.63 -3.12 0.85
C LEU A 128 4.62 -2.35 -0.47
N HIS A 129 3.80 -1.31 -0.61
CA HIS A 129 3.76 -0.47 -1.80
C HIS A 129 5.15 0.05 -2.18
N ILE A 130 5.89 0.57 -1.20
CA ILE A 130 7.26 1.10 -1.39
C ILE A 130 8.24 -0.03 -1.69
N TYR A 131 8.17 -1.15 -0.96
CA TYR A 131 9.04 -2.31 -1.13
C TYR A 131 9.07 -2.84 -2.57
N MET A 132 7.94 -2.79 -3.27
CA MET A 132 7.83 -3.27 -4.65
C MET A 132 8.63 -2.45 -5.67
N ASN A 133 9.05 -1.23 -5.32
CA ASN A 133 9.90 -0.32 -6.09
C ASN A 133 9.59 -0.31 -7.60
N GLY A 134 8.44 0.27 -7.94
CA GLY A 134 7.97 0.29 -9.32
C GLY A 134 6.56 0.85 -9.43
N THR A 135 5.74 0.26 -10.28
CA THR A 135 4.35 0.66 -10.50
C THR A 135 3.53 0.61 -9.20
N MET A 136 3.71 -0.43 -8.37
CA MET A 136 3.09 -0.53 -7.02
C MET A 136 3.42 0.64 -6.09
N SER A 137 4.55 1.32 -6.29
CA SER A 137 5.01 2.42 -5.42
C SER A 137 4.40 3.77 -5.83
N GLN A 138 3.71 3.83 -6.95
CA GLN A 138 3.05 5.05 -7.45
C GLN A 138 1.58 5.01 -7.06
N VAL A 139 1.13 5.96 -6.23
CA VAL A 139 -0.25 5.98 -5.70
C VAL A 139 -1.29 5.88 -6.82
N GLN A 140 -1.14 6.67 -7.88
CA GLN A 140 -2.06 6.72 -9.02
C GLN A 140 -2.04 5.48 -9.93
N ALA A 141 -0.94 4.70 -9.91
CA ALA A 141 -0.72 3.60 -10.85
C ALA A 141 -0.62 2.24 -10.17
N SER A 142 -0.60 2.18 -8.83
CA SER A 142 -0.35 0.96 -8.06
C SER A 142 -1.24 -0.21 -8.46
N ALA A 143 -2.52 0.06 -8.73
CA ALA A 143 -3.51 -0.93 -9.16
C ALA A 143 -3.25 -1.56 -10.54
N ASN A 144 -2.31 -1.03 -11.34
CA ASN A 144 -1.89 -1.68 -12.58
C ASN A 144 -1.04 -2.94 -12.31
N ASP A 145 -0.45 -3.06 -11.13
CA ASP A 145 0.25 -4.26 -10.70
C ASP A 145 -0.74 -5.24 -10.06
N PRO A 146 -0.87 -6.50 -10.53
CA PRO A 146 -1.82 -7.47 -9.97
C PRO A 146 -1.57 -7.81 -8.49
N ILE A 147 -0.38 -7.57 -7.95
CA ILE A 147 -0.09 -7.74 -6.53
C ILE A 147 -0.94 -6.80 -5.67
N PHE A 148 -1.39 -5.66 -6.21
CA PHE A 148 -2.29 -4.73 -5.55
C PHE A 148 -3.52 -5.44 -4.97
N LEU A 149 -4.15 -6.33 -5.74
CA LEU A 149 -5.35 -7.05 -5.31
C LEU A 149 -5.07 -7.96 -4.11
N LEU A 150 -3.98 -8.73 -4.16
CA LEU A 150 -3.60 -9.60 -3.05
C LEU A 150 -3.19 -8.81 -1.82
N HIS A 151 -2.49 -7.70 -2.02
CA HIS A 151 -2.10 -6.82 -0.94
C HIS A 151 -3.32 -6.26 -0.21
N HIS A 152 -4.26 -5.66 -0.95
CA HIS A 152 -5.44 -5.06 -0.35
C HIS A 152 -6.41 -6.08 0.22
N ALA A 153 -6.51 -7.29 -0.36
CA ALA A 153 -7.24 -8.38 0.27
C ALA A 153 -6.64 -8.77 1.64
N PHE A 154 -5.31 -8.72 1.77
CA PHE A 154 -4.66 -8.96 3.06
C PHE A 154 -4.87 -7.80 4.04
N VAL A 155 -4.80 -6.55 3.58
CA VAL A 155 -5.11 -5.35 4.40
C VAL A 155 -6.56 -5.41 4.90
N ASP A 156 -7.51 -5.74 4.03
CA ASP A 156 -8.92 -5.92 4.37
C ASP A 156 -9.11 -7.05 5.40
N SER A 157 -8.37 -8.16 5.26
CA SER A 157 -8.42 -9.23 6.26
C SER A 157 -7.96 -8.78 7.65
N ILE A 158 -7.02 -7.83 7.74
CA ILE A 158 -6.58 -7.24 9.02
C ILE A 158 -7.68 -6.32 9.56
N PHE A 159 -8.30 -5.52 8.69
CA PHE A 159 -9.42 -4.67 9.08
C PHE A 159 -10.60 -5.48 9.61
N GLU A 160 -10.99 -6.56 8.94
CA GLU A 160 -12.05 -7.46 9.39
C GLU A 160 -11.72 -8.13 10.75
N GLN A 161 -10.46 -8.50 10.97
CA GLN A 161 -10.02 -8.99 12.28
C GLN A 161 -10.19 -7.92 13.37
N TRP A 162 -9.87 -6.66 13.07
CA TRP A 162 -10.07 -5.55 13.99
C TRP A 162 -11.56 -5.31 14.29
N LEU A 163 -12.43 -5.32 13.26
CA LEU A 163 -13.89 -5.20 13.42
C LEU A 163 -14.45 -6.29 14.34
N ARG A 164 -14.04 -7.55 14.14
CA ARG A 164 -14.49 -8.67 14.98
C ARG A 164 -13.96 -8.60 16.41
N ARG A 165 -12.74 -8.10 16.59
CA ARG A 165 -12.05 -8.01 17.89
C ARG A 165 -12.67 -6.91 18.76
N HIS A 166 -12.90 -5.73 18.20
CA HIS A 166 -13.32 -4.55 18.96
C HIS A 166 -14.81 -4.22 18.85
N ARG A 167 -15.50 -4.72 17.82
CA ARG A 167 -16.94 -4.49 17.58
C ARG A 167 -17.30 -3.00 17.72
N PRO A 168 -16.61 -2.11 17.00
CA PRO A 168 -16.83 -0.68 17.12
C PRO A 168 -18.28 -0.31 16.77
N LEU A 169 -18.76 0.76 17.39
CA LEU A 169 -19.99 1.41 16.94
C LEU A 169 -19.71 2.25 15.69
N LEU A 170 -20.75 2.63 14.94
CA LEU A 170 -20.60 3.40 13.70
C LEU A 170 -20.04 4.82 13.95
N GLU A 171 -20.20 5.34 15.16
CA GLU A 171 -19.78 6.67 15.58
C GLU A 171 -18.27 6.82 15.72
N VAL A 172 -17.50 5.73 15.69
CA VAL A 172 -16.02 5.81 15.65
C VAL A 172 -15.50 6.30 14.30
N TYR A 173 -16.33 6.20 13.24
CA TYR A 173 -16.01 6.76 11.94
C TYR A 173 -16.35 8.26 11.94
N PRO A 174 -15.43 9.15 11.54
CA PRO A 174 -15.65 10.59 11.58
C PRO A 174 -16.89 11.03 10.80
N GLU A 175 -17.85 11.67 11.45
CA GLU A 175 -19.04 12.21 10.78
C GLU A 175 -18.75 13.51 10.04
N ALA A 176 -17.85 14.32 10.58
CA ALA A 176 -17.50 15.64 10.04
C ALA A 176 -16.05 16.00 10.38
N ASN A 177 -15.54 17.03 9.70
CA ASN A 177 -14.19 17.60 9.85
C ASN A 177 -13.04 16.66 9.48
N ALA A 178 -13.31 15.48 8.92
CA ALA A 178 -12.28 14.68 8.29
C ALA A 178 -11.82 15.36 7.00
N PRO A 179 -10.64 14.98 6.46
CA PRO A 179 -10.24 15.37 5.11
C PRO A 179 -11.36 15.11 4.09
N ILE A 180 -11.43 15.94 3.05
CA ILE A 180 -12.48 15.84 2.03
C ILE A 180 -12.59 14.42 1.46
N GLY A 181 -13.79 13.85 1.44
CA GLY A 181 -14.05 12.48 0.99
C GLY A 181 -13.89 11.40 2.08
N HIS A 182 -13.55 11.77 3.31
CA HIS A 182 -13.35 10.83 4.44
C HIS A 182 -14.35 10.99 5.59
N ASN A 183 -15.34 11.88 5.48
CA ASN A 183 -16.50 11.82 6.37
C ASN A 183 -17.26 10.52 6.10
N ARG A 184 -17.91 9.99 7.14
CA ARG A 184 -18.76 8.80 7.04
C ARG A 184 -19.88 8.95 6.02
N GLU A 185 -20.39 10.17 5.86
CA GLU A 185 -21.49 10.55 4.95
C GLU A 185 -21.10 11.73 4.05
#